data_AF-F4B7A6-F1
#
_entry.id   AF-F4B7A6-F1
#
_cell.length_a   1.000
_cell.length_b   1.000
_cell.length_c   1.000
_cell.angle_alpha   90.00
_cell.angle_beta   90.00
_cell.angle_gamma   90.00
#
_symmetry.space_group_name_H-M   'P 1'
#
loop_
_entity.id
_entity.type
_entity.pdbx_description
1 polymer ?
#
loop_
_entity_poly.entity_id
_entity_poly.type
_entity_poly.pdbx_seq_one_letter_code
_entity_poly.pdbx_strand_id
1 'polypeptide(L)'
;MMIYYQSSGLSYFTRFSKLTPKYYLFSLYFTMLITTTVVSVIMGLGVVSLFSYHFGETIAPKNWGLFFLDAILSRVFYLPLSLFLEELTIVTSRKLSNAISFIPIILAYLFGFSYININLGNLVYYSPFLSIQVLGMQSFFTRSIPLNFNDFKGPTLNVYYAIISLIGWSIILSFASMLLFRRLYYRSLEEARIA
;
A
#
# COMPACT_ATOMS: atom_id res chain seq x y z
N MET A 1 -11.54 6.74 -6.10
CA MET A 1 -12.93 7.25 -6.20
C MET A 1 -13.07 8.67 -5.62
N MET A 2 -12.17 9.12 -4.73
CA MET A 2 -12.22 10.45 -4.13
C MET A 2 -11.75 11.55 -5.10
N ILE A 3 -10.74 11.28 -5.94
CA ILE A 3 -10.31 12.22 -6.99
C ILE A 3 -11.43 12.42 -8.00
N TYR A 4 -12.16 11.34 -8.32
CA TYR A 4 -13.28 11.38 -9.23
C TYR A 4 -14.39 12.37 -8.82
N TYR A 5 -14.86 12.31 -7.57
CA TYR A 5 -15.91 13.22 -7.07
C TYR A 5 -15.42 14.65 -6.83
N GLN A 6 -14.12 14.84 -6.54
CA GLN A 6 -13.53 16.18 -6.37
C GLN A 6 -13.07 16.83 -7.68
N SER A 7 -12.94 16.05 -8.76
CA SER A 7 -12.41 16.53 -10.05
C SER A 7 -13.25 17.63 -10.71
N SER A 8 -14.57 17.64 -10.50
CA SER A 8 -15.47 18.66 -11.04
C SER A 8 -15.30 20.02 -10.36
N GLY A 9 -14.98 20.06 -9.06
CA GLY A 9 -14.66 21.30 -8.35
C GLY A 9 -13.19 21.71 -8.47
N LEU A 10 -12.28 20.74 -8.63
CA LEU A 10 -10.84 20.98 -8.68
C LEU A 10 -10.42 21.86 -9.85
N SER A 11 -11.02 21.65 -11.03
CA SER A 11 -10.75 22.45 -12.23
C SER A 11 -11.07 23.93 -12.02
N TYR A 12 -12.15 24.23 -11.29
CA TYR A 12 -12.51 25.60 -10.89
C TYR A 12 -11.55 26.14 -9.81
N PHE A 13 -11.18 25.34 -8.81
CA PHE A 13 -10.20 25.77 -7.79
C PHE A 13 -8.81 26.03 -8.39
N THR A 14 -8.33 25.22 -9.32
CA THR A 14 -7.02 25.46 -9.98
C THR A 14 -7.04 26.65 -10.94
N ARG A 15 -8.22 27.03 -11.45
CA ARG A 15 -8.38 28.13 -12.42
C ARG A 15 -8.66 29.47 -11.73
N PHE A 16 -9.35 29.46 -10.59
CA PHE A 16 -9.79 30.67 -9.88
C PHE A 16 -9.16 30.85 -8.48
N SER A 17 -8.34 29.92 -8.00
CA SER A 17 -7.54 30.05 -6.77
C SER A 17 -6.04 29.93 -7.03
N LYS A 18 -5.22 30.42 -6.10
CA LYS A 18 -3.74 30.31 -6.11
C LYS A 18 -3.23 28.88 -5.82
N LEU A 19 -4.13 27.90 -5.78
CA LEU A 19 -3.82 26.50 -5.51
C LEU A 19 -3.12 25.87 -6.72
N THR A 20 -1.81 25.67 -6.59
CA THR A 20 -1.04 24.91 -7.59
C THR A 20 -1.33 23.42 -7.43
N PRO A 21 -1.50 22.66 -8.55
CA PRO A 21 -1.78 21.22 -8.50
C PRO A 21 -0.78 20.40 -7.65
N LYS A 22 0.49 20.84 -7.62
CA LYS A 22 1.54 20.22 -6.81
C LYS A 22 1.27 20.34 -5.31
N TYR A 23 0.85 21.52 -4.86
CA TYR A 23 0.54 21.77 -3.45
C TYR A 23 -0.71 21.00 -3.01
N TYR A 24 -1.73 20.93 -3.88
CA TYR A 24 -2.93 20.15 -3.62
C TYR A 24 -2.62 18.66 -3.45
N LEU A 25 -1.88 18.07 -4.41
CA LEU A 25 -1.49 16.66 -4.33
C LEU A 25 -0.64 16.40 -3.08
N PHE A 26 0.37 17.24 -2.80
CA PHE A 26 1.19 17.08 -1.61
C PHE A 26 0.38 17.14 -0.31
N SER A 27 -0.52 18.11 -0.18
CA SER A 27 -1.40 18.22 0.99
C SER A 27 -2.30 17.01 1.13
N LEU A 28 -2.88 16.52 0.02
CA LEU A 28 -3.74 15.33 0.03
C LEU A 28 -2.95 14.08 0.45
N TYR A 29 -1.75 13.88 -0.11
CA TYR A 29 -0.85 12.79 0.28
C TYR A 29 -0.54 12.84 1.78
N PHE A 30 -0.18 14.02 2.30
CA PHE A 30 0.20 14.18 3.70
C PHE A 30 -0.98 13.93 4.65
N THR A 31 -2.15 14.48 4.34
CA THR A 31 -3.38 14.26 5.12
C THR A 31 -3.80 12.78 5.08
N MET A 32 -3.73 12.13 3.93
CA MET A 32 -4.04 10.70 3.82
C MET A 32 -3.05 9.84 4.60
N LEU A 33 -1.76 10.18 4.58
CA LEU A 33 -0.75 9.45 5.35
C LEU A 33 -1.00 9.54 6.85
N ILE A 34 -1.36 10.72 7.38
CA ILE A 34 -1.66 10.91 8.81
C ILE A 34 -2.97 10.23 9.22
N THR A 35 -4.02 10.33 8.42
CA THR A 35 -5.31 9.75 8.77
C THR A 35 -5.25 8.22 8.74
N THR A 36 -4.70 7.65 7.66
CA THR A 36 -4.50 6.20 7.57
C THR A 36 -3.52 5.70 8.63
N THR A 37 -2.45 6.47 8.91
CA THR A 37 -1.73 6.66 10.20
C THR A 37 -2.37 6.12 11.48
N VAL A 38 -3.42 6.82 11.87
CA VAL A 38 -4.12 6.58 13.12
C VAL A 38 -4.96 5.32 12.99
N VAL A 39 -5.66 5.16 11.85
CA VAL A 39 -6.56 4.02 11.62
C VAL A 39 -5.84 2.68 11.72
N SER A 40 -4.72 2.48 11.02
CA SER A 40 -4.05 1.16 11.06
C SER A 40 -3.40 0.84 12.41
N VAL A 41 -2.98 1.85 13.19
CA VAL A 41 -2.49 1.61 14.55
C VAL A 41 -3.64 1.11 15.44
N ILE A 42 -4.81 1.76 15.35
CA ILE A 42 -6.01 1.33 16.08
C ILE A 42 -6.42 -0.08 15.64
N MET A 43 -6.45 -0.36 14.34
CA MET A 43 -6.80 -1.69 13.83
C MET A 43 -5.77 -2.74 14.27
N GLY A 44 -4.48 -2.43 14.20
CA GLY A 44 -3.41 -3.34 14.59
C GLY A 44 -3.45 -3.69 16.08
N LEU A 45 -3.68 -2.70 16.95
CA LEU A 45 -3.91 -2.94 18.38
C LEU A 45 -5.19 -3.73 18.64
N GLY A 46 -6.25 -3.47 17.86
CA GLY A 46 -7.50 -4.23 17.90
C GLY A 46 -7.28 -5.71 17.57
N VAL A 47 -6.54 -6.01 16.50
CA VAL A 47 -6.18 -7.38 16.11
C VAL A 47 -5.37 -8.06 17.22
N VAL A 48 -4.32 -7.40 17.72
CA VAL A 48 -3.51 -7.93 18.84
C VAL A 48 -4.38 -8.26 20.04
N SER A 49 -5.30 -7.38 20.41
CA SER A 49 -6.17 -7.55 21.58
C SER A 49 -7.17 -8.69 21.40
N LEU A 50 -7.83 -8.76 20.24
CA LEU A 50 -8.80 -9.81 19.93
C LEU A 50 -8.16 -11.19 19.84
N PHE A 51 -7.01 -11.29 19.17
CA PHE A 51 -6.26 -12.55 19.10
C PHE A 51 -5.75 -12.95 20.47
N SER A 52 -5.25 -12.01 21.27
CA SER A 52 -4.79 -12.34 22.63
C SER A 52 -5.93 -12.85 23.51
N TYR A 53 -7.12 -12.25 23.39
CA TYR A 53 -8.31 -12.72 24.09
C TYR A 53 -8.74 -14.12 23.63
N HIS A 54 -8.73 -14.38 22.32
CA HIS A 54 -9.16 -15.66 21.77
C HIS A 54 -8.21 -16.80 22.12
N PHE A 55 -6.90 -16.57 22.04
CA PHE A 55 -5.88 -17.59 22.30
C PHE A 55 -5.48 -17.70 23.78
N GLY A 56 -5.99 -16.81 24.65
CA GLY A 56 -5.67 -16.79 26.08
C GLY A 56 -4.22 -16.40 26.38
N GLU A 57 -3.48 -15.91 25.38
CA GLU A 57 -2.05 -15.61 25.43
C GLU A 57 -1.80 -14.18 24.93
N THR A 58 -0.81 -13.49 25.49
CA THR A 58 -0.49 -12.12 25.04
C THR A 58 0.31 -12.13 23.73
N ILE A 59 -0.40 -12.02 22.60
CA ILE A 59 0.18 -11.98 21.26
C ILE A 59 0.57 -10.53 20.92
N ALA A 60 1.53 -9.99 21.67
CA ALA A 60 2.07 -8.66 21.41
C ALA A 60 3.29 -8.71 20.46
N PRO A 61 3.50 -7.68 19.61
CA PRO A 61 4.75 -7.51 18.88
C PRO A 61 5.95 -7.56 19.82
N LYS A 62 6.97 -8.32 19.44
CA LYS A 62 8.24 -8.37 20.18
C LYS A 62 9.09 -7.13 19.87
N ASN A 63 8.93 -6.57 18.68
CA ASN A 63 9.54 -5.31 18.28
C ASN A 63 8.45 -4.30 17.86
N TRP A 64 8.01 -3.50 18.83
CA TRP A 64 7.04 -2.43 18.61
C TRP A 64 7.53 -1.37 17.62
N GLY A 65 8.83 -1.08 17.61
CA GLY A 65 9.42 -0.13 16.65
C GLY A 65 9.22 -0.60 15.21
N LEU A 66 9.48 -1.88 14.95
CA LEU A 66 9.28 -2.48 13.64
C LEU A 66 7.80 -2.56 13.26
N PHE A 67 6.92 -2.85 14.23
CA PHE A 67 5.47 -2.87 14.01
C PHE A 67 4.93 -1.51 13.55
N PHE A 68 5.30 -0.41 14.23
CA PHE A 68 4.87 0.93 13.81
C PHE A 68 5.53 1.37 12.51
N LEU A 69 6.80 1.00 12.30
CA LEU A 69 7.51 1.30 11.07
C LEU A 69 6.86 0.59 9.87
N ASP A 70 6.47 -0.67 9.99
CA ASP A 70 5.73 -1.40 8.96
C ASP A 70 4.37 -0.74 8.66
N ALA A 71 3.64 -0.34 9.70
CA ALA A 71 2.39 0.41 9.53
C ALA A 71 2.58 1.73 8.76
N ILE A 72 3.71 2.42 8.93
CA ILE A 72 4.04 3.64 8.16
C ILE A 72 4.46 3.29 6.73
N LEU A 73 5.40 2.35 6.56
CA LEU A 73 5.93 1.96 5.26
C LEU A 73 4.86 1.37 4.34
N SER A 74 3.96 0.54 4.87
CA SER A 74 2.84 0.01 4.11
C SER A 74 2.00 1.12 3.48
N ARG A 75 1.76 2.23 4.19
CA ARG A 75 1.01 3.37 3.64
C ARG A 75 1.80 4.18 2.65
N VAL A 76 3.09 4.39 2.92
CA VAL A 76 4.02 5.03 1.97
C VAL A 76 4.00 4.31 0.63
N PHE A 77 3.78 2.98 0.63
CA PHE A 77 3.59 2.17 -0.57
C PHE A 77 2.15 2.19 -1.12
N TYR A 78 1.15 1.92 -0.29
CA TYR A 78 -0.24 1.75 -0.72
C TYR A 78 -0.87 3.06 -1.23
N LEU A 79 -0.42 4.23 -0.76
CA LEU A 79 -0.91 5.52 -1.24
C LEU A 79 -0.56 5.76 -2.73
N PRO A 80 0.72 5.75 -3.14
CA PRO A 80 1.10 5.78 -4.55
C PRO A 80 0.45 4.68 -5.38
N LEU A 81 0.33 3.45 -4.84
CA LEU A 81 -0.34 2.36 -5.55
C LEU A 81 -1.81 2.68 -5.82
N SER A 82 -2.55 3.13 -4.81
CA SER A 82 -3.97 3.49 -4.94
C SER A 82 -4.17 4.59 -5.97
N LEU A 83 -3.30 5.59 -5.97
CA LEU A 83 -3.37 6.71 -6.92
C LEU A 83 -3.06 6.24 -8.34
N PHE A 84 -2.01 5.45 -8.51
CA PHE A 84 -1.66 4.84 -9.79
C PHE A 84 -2.82 4.00 -10.35
N LEU A 85 -3.48 3.18 -9.52
CA LEU A 85 -4.61 2.35 -9.97
C LEU A 85 -5.86 3.20 -10.30
N GLU A 86 -6.12 4.26 -9.56
CA GLU A 86 -7.21 5.21 -9.88
C GLU A 86 -6.95 5.91 -11.22
N GLU A 87 -5.71 6.37 -11.45
CA GLU A 87 -5.30 6.98 -12.72
C GLU A 87 -5.37 6.00 -13.89
N LEU A 88 -4.92 4.75 -13.68
CA LEU A 88 -4.99 3.69 -14.67
C LEU A 88 -6.43 3.39 -15.07
N THR A 89 -7.36 3.41 -14.10
CA THR A 89 -8.81 3.26 -14.35
C THR A 89 -9.35 4.38 -15.22
N ILE A 90 -8.92 5.63 -14.99
CA ILE A 90 -9.35 6.79 -15.77
C ILE A 90 -8.83 6.72 -17.21
N VAL A 91 -7.59 6.25 -17.41
CA VAL A 91 -6.93 6.20 -18.73
C VAL A 91 -7.41 5.03 -19.59
N THR A 92 -7.74 3.87 -19.02
CA THR A 92 -8.13 2.68 -19.78
C THR A 92 -9.62 2.61 -20.09
N SER A 93 -10.45 2.24 -19.12
CA SER A 93 -11.92 2.15 -19.25
C SER A 93 -12.58 1.91 -17.89
N ARG A 94 -13.73 2.56 -17.66
CA ARG A 94 -14.54 2.39 -16.44
C ARG A 94 -15.03 0.96 -16.24
N LYS A 95 -15.26 0.21 -17.34
CA LYS A 95 -15.67 -1.20 -17.29
C LYS A 95 -14.62 -2.08 -16.61
N LEU A 96 -13.35 -1.66 -16.63
CA LEU A 96 -12.25 -2.36 -15.97
C LEU A 96 -11.99 -1.85 -14.54
N SER A 97 -12.70 -0.84 -14.05
CA SER A 97 -12.48 -0.28 -12.70
C SER A 97 -12.55 -1.35 -11.61
N ASN A 98 -13.53 -2.26 -11.72
CA ASN A 98 -13.68 -3.35 -10.75
C ASN A 98 -12.48 -4.30 -10.83
N ALA A 99 -12.09 -4.72 -12.04
CA ALA A 99 -10.94 -5.59 -12.23
C ALA A 99 -9.64 -4.97 -11.71
N ILE A 100 -9.43 -3.67 -11.96
CA ILE A 100 -8.24 -2.93 -11.48
C ILE A 100 -8.23 -2.85 -9.95
N SER A 101 -9.40 -2.67 -9.32
CA SER A 101 -9.50 -2.63 -7.85
C SER A 101 -9.16 -3.96 -7.16
N PHE A 102 -9.26 -5.09 -7.88
CA PHE A 102 -8.87 -6.41 -7.36
C PHE A 102 -7.37 -6.70 -7.47
N ILE A 103 -6.60 -5.93 -8.25
CA ILE A 103 -5.17 -6.17 -8.47
C ILE A 103 -4.38 -6.28 -7.15
N PRO A 104 -4.51 -5.34 -6.18
CA PRO A 104 -3.77 -5.45 -4.92
C PRO A 104 -4.09 -6.72 -4.14
N ILE A 105 -5.36 -7.13 -4.14
CA ILE A 105 -5.83 -8.32 -3.41
C ILE A 105 -5.26 -9.59 -4.05
N ILE A 106 -5.34 -9.70 -5.39
CA ILE A 106 -4.82 -10.84 -6.13
C ILE A 106 -3.31 -10.97 -5.92
N LEU A 107 -2.57 -9.86 -6.01
CA LEU A 107 -1.11 -9.88 -5.82
C LEU A 107 -0.74 -10.21 -4.38
N ALA A 108 -1.39 -9.59 -3.39
CA ALA A 108 -1.14 -9.88 -1.98
C ALA A 108 -1.39 -11.36 -1.66
N TYR A 109 -2.49 -11.91 -2.16
CA TYR A 109 -2.83 -13.33 -1.99
C TYR A 109 -1.81 -14.23 -2.69
N LEU A 110 -1.54 -13.99 -3.98
CA LEU A 110 -0.65 -14.81 -4.79
C LEU A 110 0.74 -14.89 -4.16
N PHE A 111 1.30 -13.74 -3.81
CA PHE A 111 2.62 -13.71 -3.21
C PHE A 111 2.63 -14.27 -1.80
N GLY A 112 1.65 -13.92 -0.95
CA GLY A 112 1.57 -14.43 0.42
C GLY A 112 1.45 -15.95 0.48
N PHE A 113 0.61 -16.54 -0.37
CA PHE A 113 0.53 -18.01 -0.48
C PHE A 113 1.79 -18.63 -1.06
N SER A 114 2.41 -17.98 -2.05
CA SER A 114 3.67 -18.46 -2.63
C SER A 114 4.79 -18.47 -1.60
N TYR A 115 4.85 -17.50 -0.69
CA TYR A 115 5.88 -17.44 0.35
C TYR A 115 5.81 -18.59 1.35
N ILE A 116 4.61 -19.10 1.62
CA ILE A 116 4.42 -20.22 2.55
C ILE A 116 4.73 -21.56 1.87
N ASN A 117 4.38 -21.72 0.59
CA ASN A 117 4.38 -23.02 -0.08
C ASN A 117 5.59 -23.24 -1.01
N ILE A 118 6.22 -22.18 -1.50
CA ILE A 118 7.27 -22.24 -2.52
C ILE A 118 8.51 -21.52 -2.00
N ASN A 119 9.70 -22.04 -2.35
CA ASN A 119 10.95 -21.33 -2.07
C ASN A 119 11.11 -20.14 -3.04
N LEU A 120 10.73 -18.96 -2.59
CA LEU A 120 10.92 -17.70 -3.32
C LEU A 120 12.36 -17.16 -3.25
N GLY A 121 13.17 -17.62 -2.29
CA GLY A 121 14.52 -17.12 -2.07
C GLY A 121 14.57 -15.59 -1.97
N ASN A 122 15.40 -14.96 -2.80
CA ASN A 122 15.53 -13.50 -2.80
C ASN A 122 14.34 -12.76 -3.43
N LEU A 123 13.41 -13.46 -4.11
CA LEU A 123 12.21 -12.84 -4.69
C LEU A 123 11.28 -12.22 -3.63
N VAL A 124 11.41 -12.66 -2.37
CA VAL A 124 10.72 -12.05 -1.22
C VAL A 124 10.97 -10.54 -1.16
N TYR A 125 12.18 -10.09 -1.48
CA TYR A 125 12.52 -8.66 -1.48
C TYR A 125 12.05 -7.92 -2.72
N TYR A 126 11.72 -8.60 -3.82
CA TYR A 126 11.29 -7.91 -5.05
C TYR A 126 9.81 -7.58 -5.07
N SER A 127 8.99 -8.33 -4.33
CA SER A 127 7.55 -8.04 -4.21
C SER A 127 7.30 -7.10 -3.04
N PRO A 128 6.77 -5.89 -3.27
CA PRO A 128 6.45 -4.97 -2.17
C PRO A 128 5.33 -5.51 -1.28
N PHE A 129 4.41 -6.32 -1.83
CA PHE A 129 3.37 -6.97 -1.04
C PHE A 129 3.96 -7.97 -0.03
N LEU A 130 4.99 -8.73 -0.44
CA LEU A 130 5.71 -9.61 0.49
C LEU A 130 6.53 -8.84 1.48
N SER A 131 7.28 -7.83 1.04
CA SER A 131 8.09 -7.01 1.93
C SER A 131 7.28 -6.42 3.09
N ILE A 132 6.04 -5.97 2.84
CA ILE A 132 5.12 -5.54 3.93
C ILE A 132 4.77 -6.73 4.83
N GLN A 133 4.33 -7.85 4.27
CA GLN A 133 3.91 -9.02 5.04
C GLN A 133 5.04 -9.57 5.94
N VAL A 134 6.26 -9.68 5.41
CA VAL A 134 7.41 -10.22 6.14
C VAL A 134 7.94 -9.25 7.19
N LEU A 135 7.87 -7.93 6.96
CA LEU A 135 8.21 -6.93 7.98
C LEU A 135 7.21 -6.95 9.14
N GLY A 136 5.92 -6.96 8.81
CA GLY A 136 4.84 -7.13 9.78
C GLY A 136 5.02 -8.41 10.59
N MET A 137 5.30 -9.54 9.93
CA MET A 137 5.57 -10.82 10.59
C MET A 137 6.80 -10.72 11.49
N GLN A 138 7.93 -10.22 10.99
CA GLN A 138 9.18 -10.10 11.75
C GLN A 138 9.01 -9.28 13.04
N SER A 139 8.06 -8.35 13.10
CA SER A 139 7.78 -7.57 14.32
C SER A 139 7.29 -8.43 15.50
N PHE A 140 6.71 -9.61 15.24
CA PHE A 140 6.22 -10.55 16.25
C PHE A 140 7.23 -11.65 16.62
N PHE A 141 8.33 -11.79 15.88
CA PHE A 141 9.37 -12.79 16.15
C PHE A 141 10.61 -12.17 16.79
N THR A 142 11.23 -12.89 17.72
CA THR A 142 12.49 -12.48 18.37
C THR A 142 13.71 -12.82 17.51
N ARG A 143 13.61 -13.84 16.65
CA ARG A 143 14.65 -14.26 15.71
C ARG A 143 14.25 -13.86 14.31
N SER A 144 15.25 -13.68 13.44
CA SER A 144 14.99 -13.43 12.02
C SER A 144 14.21 -14.59 11.42
N ILE A 145 13.09 -14.28 10.76
CA ILE A 145 12.27 -15.29 10.10
C ILE A 145 13.01 -15.87 8.89
N PRO A 146 12.81 -17.15 8.54
CA PRO A 146 13.45 -17.73 7.36
C PRO A 146 12.89 -17.11 6.07
N LEU A 147 13.72 -17.01 5.03
CA LEU A 147 13.25 -16.62 3.69
C LEU A 147 12.41 -17.70 3.01
N ASN A 148 12.43 -18.92 3.55
CA ASN A 148 11.66 -20.05 3.06
C ASN A 148 11.20 -20.89 4.25
N PHE A 149 9.89 -21.05 4.43
CA PHE A 149 9.35 -21.89 5.52
C PHE A 149 9.58 -23.39 5.33
N ASN A 150 9.96 -23.82 4.12
CA ASN A 150 10.35 -25.21 3.87
C ASN A 150 11.80 -25.50 4.31
N ASP A 151 12.61 -24.48 4.62
CA ASP A 151 13.99 -24.64 5.09
C ASP A 151 14.34 -23.63 6.20
N PHE A 152 14.15 -24.07 7.44
CA PHE A 152 14.43 -23.27 8.63
C PHE A 152 15.93 -23.07 8.93
N LYS A 153 16.83 -23.79 8.25
CA LYS A 153 18.29 -23.61 8.38
C LYS A 153 18.87 -22.70 7.30
N GLY A 154 18.06 -22.35 6.30
CA GLY A 154 18.44 -21.51 5.19
C GLY A 154 18.62 -20.03 5.55
N PRO A 155 18.80 -19.17 4.54
CA PRO A 155 19.00 -17.73 4.75
C PRO A 155 17.77 -17.10 5.40
N THR A 156 18.02 -16.16 6.31
CA THR A 156 16.99 -15.45 7.06
C THR A 156 16.71 -14.07 6.47
N LEU A 157 15.55 -13.51 6.83
CA LEU A 157 15.13 -12.20 6.38
C LEU A 157 16.10 -11.12 6.86
N ASN A 158 16.56 -10.30 5.92
CA ASN A 158 17.24 -9.04 6.19
C ASN A 158 16.23 -7.89 6.10
N VAL A 159 15.90 -7.33 7.25
CA VAL A 159 14.94 -6.23 7.40
C VAL A 159 15.30 -5.02 6.53
N TYR A 160 16.60 -4.71 6.39
CA TYR A 160 17.04 -3.56 5.60
C TYR A 160 16.70 -3.69 4.11
N TYR A 161 16.83 -4.89 3.55
CA TYR A 161 16.50 -5.11 2.13
C TYR A 161 15.00 -5.00 1.86
N ALA A 162 14.16 -5.48 2.79
CA ALA A 162 12.72 -5.32 2.68
C ALA A 162 12.30 -3.84 2.77
N ILE A 163 12.91 -3.06 3.68
CA ILE A 163 12.67 -1.61 3.78
C ILE A 163 13.11 -0.88 2.52
N ILE A 164 14.31 -1.15 2.01
CA ILE A 164 14.85 -0.53 0.79
C ILE A 164 13.93 -0.86 -0.40
N SER A 165 13.47 -2.09 -0.51
CA SER A 165 12.51 -2.50 -1.54
C SER A 165 11.22 -1.69 -1.49
N LEU A 166 10.62 -1.54 -0.31
CA LEU A 166 9.37 -0.78 -0.15
C LEU A 166 9.55 0.68 -0.52
N ILE A 167 10.63 1.31 -0.06
CA ILE A 167 10.94 2.70 -0.41
C ILE A 167 11.16 2.81 -1.93
N GLY A 168 11.93 1.89 -2.52
CA GLY A 168 12.19 1.85 -3.96
C GLY A 168 10.92 1.75 -4.78
N TRP A 169 10.03 0.81 -4.45
CA TRP A 169 8.74 0.66 -5.12
C TRP A 169 7.81 1.84 -4.92
N SER A 170 7.82 2.45 -3.73
CA SER A 170 7.02 3.66 -3.45
C SER A 170 7.46 4.83 -4.34
N ILE A 171 8.77 5.00 -4.55
CA ILE A 171 9.32 6.02 -5.46
C ILE A 171 8.93 5.71 -6.90
N ILE A 172 9.09 4.47 -7.35
CA ILE A 172 8.74 4.04 -8.72
C ILE A 172 7.26 4.29 -9.00
N LEU A 173 6.37 3.88 -8.09
CA LEU A 173 4.93 4.08 -8.24
C LEU A 173 4.53 5.56 -8.19
N SER A 174 5.16 6.35 -7.31
CA SER A 174 4.92 7.80 -7.25
C SER A 174 5.32 8.47 -8.57
N PHE A 175 6.45 8.07 -9.16
CA PHE A 175 6.89 8.59 -10.45
C PHE A 175 5.97 8.14 -11.59
N ALA A 176 5.58 6.86 -11.62
CA ALA A 176 4.64 6.32 -12.60
C ALA A 176 3.28 7.03 -12.53
N SER A 177 2.77 7.27 -11.32
CA SER A 177 1.55 8.04 -11.10
C SER A 177 1.69 9.47 -11.61
N MET A 178 2.79 10.16 -11.31
CA MET A 178 3.02 11.51 -11.83
C MET A 178 3.01 11.59 -13.37
N LEU A 179 3.49 10.55 -14.06
CA LEU A 179 3.46 10.47 -15.52
C LEU A 179 2.03 10.27 -16.05
N LEU A 180 1.22 9.43 -15.39
CA LEU A 180 -0.18 9.21 -15.77
C LEU A 180 -1.05 10.43 -15.44
N PHE A 181 -0.79 11.11 -14.33
CA PHE A 181 -1.51 12.32 -13.95
C PHE A 181 -1.47 13.40 -15.04
N ARG A 182 -0.34 13.54 -15.76
CA ARG A 182 -0.20 14.46 -16.90
C ARG A 182 -1.10 14.11 -18.09
N ARG A 183 -1.55 12.85 -18.18
CA ARG A 183 -2.44 12.35 -19.24
C ARG A 183 -3.92 12.42 -18.86
N LEU A 184 -4.24 12.80 -17.62
CA LEU A 184 -5.62 12.99 -17.19
C LEU A 184 -6.21 14.22 -17.88
N TYR A 185 -7.13 14.00 -18.81
CA TYR A 185 -7.98 15.04 -19.39
C TYR A 185 -9.33 15.08 -18.64
N TYR A 186 -9.91 16.26 -18.47
CA TYR A 186 -11.23 16.41 -17.85
C TYR A 186 -12.28 15.70 -18.73
N ARG A 187 -12.83 14.58 -18.27
CA ARG A 187 -14.00 13.92 -18.89
C ARG A 187 -15.25 14.26 -18.08
N SER A 188 -16.27 14.76 -18.76
CA SER A 188 -17.55 15.20 -18.19
C SER A 188 -18.17 14.11 -17.30
N LEU A 189 -18.73 14.51 -16.16
CA LEU A 189 -19.50 13.66 -15.26
C LEU A 189 -20.73 13.03 -15.95
N GLU A 190 -21.20 13.57 -17.08
CA GLU A 190 -22.34 13.02 -17.81
C GLU A 190 -21.99 11.72 -18.56
N GLU A 191 -20.77 11.59 -19.07
CA GLU A 191 -20.27 10.33 -19.67
C GLU A 191 -20.12 9.21 -18.62
N ALA A 192 -20.11 9.57 -17.32
CA ALA A 192 -20.04 8.65 -16.20
C ALA A 192 -21.33 7.91 -15.93
N ARG A 193 -22.45 8.57 -16.19
CA ARG A 193 -23.78 8.10 -15.83
C ARG A 193 -24.34 7.11 -16.85
N ILE A 194 -23.72 7.08 -18.03
CA ILE A 194 -24.13 6.29 -19.20
C ILE A 194 -23.26 5.03 -19.35
N ALA A 195 -22.15 4.91 -18.60
CA ALA A 195 -21.16 3.83 -18.71
C ALA A 195 -21.38 2.70 -17.69
#